data_AF-A0A1S8C6Y8-F1
#
_entry.id   AF-A0A1S8C6Y8-F1
#
_cell.length_a   1.000
_cell.length_b   1.000
_cell.length_c   1.000
_cell.angle_alpha   90.00
_cell.angle_beta   90.00
_cell.angle_gamma   90.00
#
_symmetry.space_group_name_H-M   'P 1'
#
loop_
_entity.id
_entity.type
_entity.pdbx_description
1 polymer ?
#
loop_
_entity_poly.entity_id
_entity_poly.type
_entity_poly.pdbx_seq_one_letter_code
_entity_poly.pdbx_strand_id
1 'polypeptide(L)'
;MRIIDEDAGISYPWLGDGWSEWDRGEQVETTATAGQYFVTQEELPDGFDSFIAQCTSGPLVPAFGWTGPASLQVTTTTIADFVRYAHYPEPNERTVRRDEAVTVDGAPGWVYEFDLTWDVEGYDATGERAALLLIDVGREAPALLYVSVPNTHAELYGVVDRVLASVEVL
;
A
#
# COMPACT_ATOMS: atom_id res chain seq x y z
N MET A 1 -6.69 1.59 18.87
CA MET A 1 -7.70 0.94 18.00
C MET A 1 -6.95 0.33 16.83
N ARG A 2 -7.45 -0.76 16.25
CA ARG A 2 -6.83 -1.46 15.12
C ARG A 2 -7.87 -1.65 14.03
N ILE A 3 -7.44 -1.66 12.79
CA ILE A 3 -8.21 -2.20 11.67
C ILE A 3 -8.02 -3.71 11.74
N ILE A 4 -9.14 -4.44 11.72
CA ILE A 4 -9.14 -5.91 11.65
C ILE A 4 -9.66 -6.25 10.26
N ASP A 5 -8.77 -6.68 9.38
CA ASP A 5 -9.12 -7.14 8.04
C ASP A 5 -9.29 -8.66 8.10
N GLU A 6 -10.51 -9.09 8.38
CA GLU A 6 -10.85 -10.52 8.50
C GLU A 6 -10.69 -11.26 7.18
N ASP A 7 -10.85 -10.59 6.04
CA ASP A 7 -10.71 -11.20 4.72
C ASP A 7 -9.23 -11.48 4.43
N ALA A 8 -8.36 -10.48 4.61
CA ALA A 8 -6.92 -10.63 4.44
C ALA A 8 -6.27 -11.49 5.53
N GLY A 9 -6.82 -11.51 6.74
CA GLY A 9 -6.25 -12.25 7.87
C GLY A 9 -5.14 -11.50 8.60
N ILE A 10 -5.21 -10.17 8.61
CA ILE A 10 -4.25 -9.32 9.33
C ILE A 10 -4.98 -8.22 10.12
N SER A 11 -4.27 -7.62 11.07
CA SER A 11 -4.68 -6.37 11.68
C SER A 11 -3.51 -5.39 11.73
N TYR A 12 -3.82 -4.10 11.80
CA TYR A 12 -2.82 -3.02 11.87
C TYR A 12 -3.40 -1.77 12.55
N PRO A 13 -2.57 -0.79 12.96
CA PRO A 13 -3.05 0.37 13.69
C PRO A 13 -4.11 1.16 12.92
N TRP A 14 -5.17 1.55 13.62
CA TRP A 14 -6.06 2.62 13.16
C TRP A 14 -5.32 3.96 13.29
N LEU A 15 -5.15 4.67 12.18
CA LEU A 15 -4.32 5.87 12.10
C LEU A 15 -4.98 7.11 12.73
N GLY A 16 -6.30 7.13 12.83
CA GLY A 16 -7.02 8.19 13.54
C GLY A 16 -6.99 9.54 12.83
N ASP A 17 -6.97 10.62 13.61
CA ASP A 17 -7.09 12.03 13.21
C ASP A 17 -6.70 12.34 11.75
N GLY A 18 -7.67 12.83 10.98
CA GLY A 18 -7.50 13.20 9.57
C GLY A 18 -7.73 12.06 8.58
N TRP A 19 -7.60 10.80 9.02
CA TRP A 19 -7.86 9.62 8.19
C TRP A 19 -9.32 9.18 8.27
N SER A 20 -9.94 9.02 7.11
CA SER A 20 -11.28 8.42 6.94
C SER A 20 -11.18 6.92 6.75
N GLU A 21 -12.21 6.19 7.16
CA GLU A 21 -12.37 4.77 6.79
C GLU A 21 -12.48 4.63 5.26
N TRP A 22 -11.93 3.56 4.71
CA TRP A 22 -11.97 3.31 3.27
C TRP A 22 -13.40 3.22 2.73
N ASP A 23 -13.76 4.15 1.85
CA ASP A 23 -15.05 4.21 1.16
C ASP A 23 -14.91 4.50 -0.35
N ARG A 24 -13.69 4.35 -0.90
CA ARG A 24 -13.33 4.72 -2.28
C ARG A 24 -13.59 3.64 -3.32
N GLY A 25 -14.28 2.57 -2.95
CA GLY A 25 -14.61 1.45 -3.84
C GLY A 25 -13.54 0.36 -3.87
N GLU A 26 -13.54 -0.42 -4.94
CA GLU A 26 -12.64 -1.57 -5.10
C GLU A 26 -11.24 -1.13 -5.56
N GLN A 27 -10.19 -1.73 -5.00
CA GLN A 27 -8.84 -1.63 -5.56
C GLN A 27 -8.50 -2.87 -6.40
N VAL A 28 -7.86 -2.67 -7.55
CA VAL A 28 -7.61 -3.73 -8.55
C VAL A 28 -6.75 -4.86 -8.00
N GLU A 29 -5.87 -4.55 -7.05
CA GLU A 29 -4.93 -5.49 -6.45
C GLU A 29 -5.49 -6.34 -5.32
N THR A 30 -6.68 -6.03 -4.81
CA THR A 30 -7.33 -6.79 -3.73
C THR A 30 -8.73 -7.27 -4.10
N THR A 31 -9.15 -8.43 -3.59
CA THR A 31 -10.53 -8.92 -3.81
C THR A 31 -11.56 -8.27 -2.89
N ALA A 32 -11.08 -7.64 -1.82
CA ALA A 32 -11.82 -6.83 -0.86
C ALA A 32 -10.82 -5.85 -0.24
N THR A 33 -11.27 -4.64 0.12
CA THR A 33 -10.38 -3.61 0.66
C THR A 33 -10.89 -3.12 2.01
N ALA A 34 -10.07 -3.29 3.05
CA ALA A 34 -10.21 -2.59 4.32
C ALA A 34 -9.12 -1.52 4.43
N GLY A 35 -9.33 -0.46 5.20
CA GLY A 35 -8.28 0.50 5.42
C GLY A 35 -8.75 1.91 5.75
N GLN A 36 -7.83 2.84 5.56
CA GLN A 36 -8.06 4.25 5.72
C GLN A 36 -7.35 5.07 4.64
N TYR A 37 -7.85 6.27 4.39
CA TYR A 37 -7.24 7.24 3.49
C TYR A 37 -7.50 8.67 3.97
N PHE A 38 -6.78 9.63 3.39
CA PHE A 38 -7.22 11.03 3.39
C PHE A 38 -6.82 11.71 2.08
N VAL A 39 -7.59 12.74 1.70
CA VAL A 39 -7.36 13.48 0.46
C VAL A 39 -6.25 14.50 0.66
N THR A 40 -5.25 14.48 -0.22
CA THR A 40 -4.13 15.43 -0.25
C THR A 40 -4.28 16.47 -1.36
N GLN A 41 -5.11 16.18 -2.37
CA GLN A 41 -5.48 17.11 -3.44
C GLN A 41 -6.87 16.71 -3.97
N GLU A 42 -7.83 17.63 -3.94
CA GLU A 42 -9.24 17.34 -4.27
C GLU A 42 -9.48 17.15 -5.78
N GLU A 43 -8.71 17.83 -6.63
CA GLU A 43 -8.90 17.84 -8.08
C GLU A 43 -7.58 17.49 -8.78
N LEU A 44 -7.51 16.34 -9.43
CA LEU A 44 -6.40 15.97 -10.31
C LEU A 44 -6.50 16.64 -11.69
N PRO A 45 -5.39 16.74 -12.47
CA PRO A 45 -5.40 17.39 -13.79
C PRO A 45 -6.37 16.79 -14.82
N ASP A 46 -6.73 15.52 -14.67
CA ASP A 46 -7.73 14.86 -15.51
C ASP A 46 -9.17 15.12 -15.06
N GLY A 47 -9.36 15.67 -13.86
CA GLY A 47 -10.65 16.08 -13.29
C GLY A 47 -11.56 14.94 -12.85
N PHE A 48 -11.06 13.70 -12.79
CA PHE A 48 -11.88 12.53 -12.48
C PHE A 48 -11.66 11.93 -11.09
N ASP A 49 -10.61 12.36 -10.38
CA ASP A 49 -10.27 11.80 -9.08
C ASP A 49 -9.54 12.82 -8.18
N SER A 50 -9.30 12.40 -6.94
CA SER A 50 -8.52 13.09 -5.91
C SER A 50 -7.21 12.35 -5.66
N PHE A 51 -6.13 13.08 -5.35
CA PHE A 51 -4.91 12.46 -4.83
C PHE A 51 -5.06 12.16 -3.34
N ILE A 52 -4.67 10.96 -2.92
CA ILE A 52 -4.85 10.48 -1.55
C ILE A 52 -3.54 9.95 -0.96
N ALA A 53 -3.42 10.05 0.36
CA ALA A 53 -2.61 9.13 1.14
C ALA A 53 -3.49 7.94 1.56
N GLN A 54 -2.92 6.74 1.64
CA GLN A 54 -3.68 5.55 2.02
C GLN A 54 -2.90 4.57 2.89
N CYS A 55 -3.66 3.76 3.64
CA CYS A 55 -3.21 2.59 4.38
C CYS A 55 -4.32 1.55 4.25
N THR A 56 -4.19 0.65 3.28
CA THR A 56 -5.22 -0.31 2.90
C THR A 56 -4.68 -1.73 2.88
N SER A 57 -5.57 -2.69 3.03
CA SER A 57 -5.26 -4.10 2.96
C SER A 57 -6.37 -4.90 2.31
N GLY A 58 -6.02 -6.10 1.89
CA GLY A 58 -6.97 -7.06 1.37
C GLY A 58 -6.31 -8.38 0.97
N PRO A 59 -7.10 -9.42 0.67
CA PRO A 59 -6.58 -10.60 -0.01
C PRO A 59 -6.13 -10.24 -1.42
N LEU A 60 -4.89 -10.61 -1.77
CA LEU A 60 -4.34 -10.34 -3.10
C LEU A 60 -5.17 -11.02 -4.20
N VAL A 61 -5.47 -10.29 -5.28
CA VAL A 61 -6.13 -10.91 -6.44
C VAL A 61 -5.23 -11.95 -7.14
N PRO A 62 -5.78 -13.05 -7.70
CA PRO A 62 -4.99 -14.10 -8.34
C PRO A 62 -4.11 -13.65 -9.52
N ALA A 63 -4.45 -12.52 -10.15
CA ALA A 63 -3.76 -12.01 -11.33
C ALA A 63 -2.27 -11.66 -11.08
N PHE A 64 -1.85 -11.45 -9.84
CA PHE A 64 -0.46 -11.15 -9.48
C PHE A 64 0.44 -12.39 -9.32
N GLY A 65 -0.06 -13.59 -9.63
CA GLY A 65 0.78 -14.77 -9.79
C GLY A 65 1.39 -15.30 -8.48
N TRP A 66 0.71 -15.09 -7.35
CA TRP A 66 1.06 -15.75 -6.10
C TRP A 66 1.03 -17.27 -6.27
N THR A 67 2.12 -17.94 -5.87
CA THR A 67 2.26 -19.41 -5.94
C THR A 67 2.79 -20.02 -4.64
N GLY A 68 2.77 -19.27 -3.54
CA GLY A 68 3.28 -19.68 -2.22
C GLY A 68 4.52 -18.88 -1.78
N PRO A 69 5.07 -19.14 -0.57
CA PRO A 69 6.13 -18.34 0.05
C PRO A 69 7.32 -18.00 -0.84
N ALA A 70 7.74 -18.93 -1.70
CA ALA A 70 8.87 -18.74 -2.62
C ALA A 70 8.63 -17.63 -3.66
N SER A 71 7.37 -17.26 -3.90
CA SER A 71 6.99 -16.18 -4.83
C SER A 71 6.84 -14.81 -4.16
N LEU A 72 6.96 -14.69 -2.83
CA LEU A 72 6.71 -13.44 -2.10
C LEU A 72 7.45 -12.24 -2.71
N GLN A 73 8.76 -12.37 -2.98
CA GLN A 73 9.55 -11.29 -3.59
C GLN A 73 9.01 -10.89 -4.96
N VAL A 74 8.93 -11.84 -5.90
CA VAL A 74 8.54 -11.55 -7.29
C VAL A 74 7.11 -11.01 -7.36
N THR A 75 6.18 -11.57 -6.58
CA THR A 75 4.80 -11.10 -6.50
C THR A 75 4.74 -9.68 -5.94
N THR A 76 5.44 -9.39 -4.84
CA THR A 76 5.46 -8.03 -4.24
C THR A 76 6.05 -7.00 -5.21
N THR A 77 7.14 -7.33 -5.92
CA THR A 77 7.72 -6.43 -6.94
C THR A 77 6.80 -6.21 -8.13
N THR A 78 6.04 -7.24 -8.54
CA THR A 78 5.06 -7.13 -9.64
C THR A 78 3.89 -6.22 -9.23
N ILE A 79 3.42 -6.33 -7.99
CA ILE A 79 2.43 -5.41 -7.42
C ILE A 79 3.02 -4.00 -7.36
N ALA A 80 4.28 -3.82 -6.93
CA ALA A 80 4.95 -2.52 -6.90
C ALA A 80 5.04 -1.84 -8.27
N ASP A 81 5.28 -2.62 -9.32
CA ASP A 81 5.27 -2.12 -10.70
C ASP A 81 3.86 -1.72 -11.15
N PHE A 82 2.84 -2.52 -10.80
CA PHE A 82 1.45 -2.21 -11.10
C PHE A 82 0.96 -0.95 -10.38
N VAL A 83 1.11 -0.85 -9.05
CA VAL A 83 0.63 0.31 -8.29
C VAL A 83 1.33 1.59 -8.73
N ARG A 84 2.62 1.51 -9.10
CA ARG A 84 3.38 2.62 -9.69
C ARG A 84 2.74 3.13 -10.98
N TYR A 85 2.35 2.22 -11.87
CA TYR A 85 1.72 2.56 -13.15
C TYR A 85 0.26 3.01 -12.98
N ALA A 86 -0.48 2.38 -12.07
CA ALA A 86 -1.92 2.57 -11.94
C ALA A 86 -2.31 3.82 -11.14
N HIS A 87 -1.49 4.25 -10.18
CA HIS A 87 -1.88 5.29 -9.21
C HIS A 87 -1.06 6.58 -9.27
N TYR A 88 0.01 6.64 -10.06
CA TYR A 88 0.92 7.79 -10.07
C TYR A 88 1.12 8.33 -11.48
N PRO A 89 1.29 9.66 -11.63
CA PRO A 89 1.48 10.25 -12.94
C PRO A 89 2.81 9.80 -13.58
N GLU A 90 2.80 9.71 -14.91
CA GLU A 90 4.01 9.47 -15.70
C GLU A 90 4.46 10.75 -16.43
N PRO A 91 5.77 10.96 -16.61
CA PRO A 91 6.88 10.11 -16.16
C PRO A 91 7.16 10.26 -14.66
N ASN A 92 7.49 9.15 -14.00
CA ASN A 92 8.00 9.14 -12.63
C ASN A 92 9.24 8.25 -12.51
N GLU A 93 10.07 8.50 -11.51
CA GLU A 93 11.27 7.72 -11.18
C GLU A 93 11.10 7.02 -9.83
N ARG A 94 11.61 5.79 -9.69
CA ARG A 94 11.53 4.99 -8.47
C ARG A 94 12.90 4.82 -7.81
N THR A 95 13.00 5.15 -6.53
CA THR A 95 14.14 4.83 -5.66
C THR A 95 13.72 3.81 -4.62
N VAL A 96 14.27 2.59 -4.70
CA VAL A 96 13.98 1.52 -3.75
C VAL A 96 14.65 1.80 -2.41
N ARG A 97 13.88 1.70 -1.32
CA ARG A 97 14.34 1.86 0.07
C ARG A 97 14.51 0.52 0.76
N ARG A 98 13.56 -0.40 0.55
CA ARG A 98 13.57 -1.76 1.08
C ARG A 98 13.09 -2.73 0.02
N ASP A 99 13.75 -3.87 -0.06
CA ASP A 99 13.37 -5.02 -0.88
C ASP A 99 13.93 -6.25 -0.15
N GLU A 100 13.19 -6.72 0.85
CA GLU A 100 13.71 -7.71 1.79
C GLU A 100 12.62 -8.63 2.35
N ALA A 101 13.05 -9.83 2.73
CA ALA A 101 12.21 -10.76 3.46
C ALA A 101 11.98 -10.26 4.88
N VAL A 102 10.75 -10.43 5.37
CA VAL A 102 10.36 -10.12 6.75
C VAL A 102 9.59 -11.29 7.36
N THR A 103 9.33 -11.20 8.66
CA THR A 103 8.48 -12.15 9.38
C THR A 103 7.48 -11.38 10.22
N VAL A 104 6.20 -11.71 10.08
CA VAL A 104 5.09 -11.10 10.83
C VAL A 104 4.43 -12.22 11.63
N ASP A 105 4.56 -12.19 12.96
CA ASP A 105 4.05 -13.25 13.85
C ASP A 105 4.44 -14.69 13.45
N GLY A 106 5.65 -14.84 12.87
CA GLY A 106 6.15 -16.13 12.38
C GLY A 106 5.74 -16.47 10.94
N ALA A 107 4.81 -15.72 10.35
CA ALA A 107 4.44 -15.84 8.94
C ALA A 107 5.51 -15.17 8.04
N PRO A 108 5.93 -15.82 6.94
CA PRO A 108 6.87 -15.22 6.00
C PRO A 108 6.18 -14.10 5.22
N GLY A 109 6.89 -12.99 5.04
CA GLY A 109 6.43 -11.88 4.23
C GLY A 109 7.55 -11.23 3.44
N TRP A 110 7.19 -10.29 2.59
CA TRP A 110 8.14 -9.48 1.84
C TRP A 110 7.70 -8.03 1.85
N VAL A 111 8.64 -7.14 2.17
CA VAL A 111 8.42 -5.70 2.13
C VAL A 111 9.11 -5.11 0.91
N TYR A 112 8.39 -4.27 0.19
CA TYR A 112 8.93 -3.47 -0.89
C TYR A 112 8.55 -2.01 -0.65
N GLU A 113 9.51 -1.21 -0.19
CA GLU A 113 9.35 0.21 0.10
C GLU A 113 10.14 1.03 -0.91
N PHE A 114 9.54 2.08 -1.45
CA PHE A 114 10.16 2.95 -2.43
C PHE A 114 9.67 4.38 -2.30
N ASP A 115 10.54 5.31 -2.72
CA ASP A 115 10.15 6.68 -3.02
C ASP A 115 9.91 6.81 -4.53
N LEU A 116 8.87 7.53 -4.91
CA LEU A 116 8.67 8.02 -6.27
C LEU A 116 8.97 9.51 -6.36
N THR A 117 9.42 9.96 -7.52
CA THR A 117 9.54 11.39 -7.86
C THR A 117 9.00 11.64 -9.26
N TRP A 118 8.30 12.75 -9.45
CA TRP A 118 7.78 13.19 -10.75
C TRP A 118 7.73 14.72 -10.82
N ASP A 119 7.60 15.24 -12.04
CA ASP A 119 7.37 16.65 -12.32
C ASP A 119 6.30 16.74 -13.41
N VAL A 120 5.04 16.81 -12.97
CA VAL A 120 3.86 16.78 -13.84
C VAL A 120 2.93 17.91 -13.45
N GLU A 121 2.60 18.76 -14.42
CA GLU A 121 1.78 19.95 -14.21
C GLU A 121 0.40 19.60 -13.61
N GLY A 122 0.00 20.37 -12.60
CA GLY A 122 -1.29 20.25 -11.94
C GLY A 122 -1.37 19.19 -10.84
N TYR A 123 -0.30 18.43 -10.56
CA TYR A 123 -0.17 17.68 -9.31
C TYR A 123 0.50 18.57 -8.25
N ASP A 124 -0.08 18.63 -7.05
CA ASP A 124 0.50 19.35 -5.90
C ASP A 124 1.71 18.59 -5.34
N ALA A 125 1.63 17.26 -5.33
CA ALA A 125 2.72 16.38 -4.97
C ALA A 125 3.71 16.22 -6.14
N THR A 126 4.98 16.07 -5.80
CA THR A 126 6.08 15.77 -6.75
C THR A 126 6.78 14.46 -6.40
N GLY A 127 6.20 13.69 -5.48
CA GLY A 127 6.73 12.43 -5.02
C GLY A 127 5.82 11.74 -4.02
N GLU A 128 6.08 10.46 -3.80
CA GLU A 128 5.34 9.57 -2.89
C GLU A 128 6.34 8.70 -2.13
N ARG A 129 6.09 8.43 -0.85
CA ARG A 129 6.65 7.25 -0.19
C ARG A 129 5.60 6.16 -0.14
N ALA A 130 5.90 5.00 -0.73
CA ALA A 130 5.02 3.84 -0.74
C ALA A 130 5.71 2.62 -0.15
N ALA A 131 4.95 1.77 0.52
CA ALA A 131 5.37 0.45 0.95
C ALA A 131 4.27 -0.58 0.71
N LEU A 132 4.69 -1.72 0.17
CA LEU A 132 3.87 -2.92 0.05
C LEU A 132 4.42 -3.97 1.01
N LEU A 133 3.54 -4.62 1.75
CA LEU A 133 3.86 -5.78 2.57
C LEU A 133 2.93 -6.92 2.18
N LEU A 134 3.51 -7.97 1.61
CA LEU A 134 2.81 -9.20 1.25
C LEU A 134 3.13 -10.28 2.29
N ILE A 135 2.11 -10.91 2.86
CA ILE A 135 2.27 -11.88 3.96
C ILE A 135 1.58 -13.18 3.58
N ASP A 136 2.30 -14.30 3.67
CA ASP A 136 1.68 -15.63 3.63
C ASP A 136 1.00 -15.93 4.96
N VAL A 137 -0.27 -15.56 5.07
CA VAL A 137 -1.12 -15.79 6.24
C VAL A 137 -1.65 -17.24 6.31
N GLY A 138 -1.15 -18.17 5.48
CA GLY A 138 -1.61 -19.56 5.46
C GLY A 138 -3.00 -19.76 4.86
N ARG A 139 -3.49 -18.78 4.08
CA ARG A 139 -4.78 -18.80 3.37
C ARG A 139 -4.58 -18.98 1.87
N GLU A 140 -5.67 -19.11 1.12
CA GLU A 140 -5.61 -19.25 -0.35
C GLU A 140 -4.94 -18.04 -1.02
N ALA A 141 -5.32 -16.83 -0.60
CA ALA A 141 -4.68 -15.58 -1.00
C ALA A 141 -3.81 -15.05 0.15
N PRO A 142 -2.61 -14.49 -0.14
CA PRO A 142 -1.81 -13.79 0.84
C PRO A 142 -2.46 -12.45 1.19
N ALA A 143 -2.14 -11.93 2.37
CA ALA A 143 -2.55 -10.58 2.76
C ALA A 143 -1.62 -9.57 2.09
N LEU A 144 -2.20 -8.61 1.37
CA LEU A 144 -1.51 -7.43 0.89
C LEU A 144 -1.85 -6.25 1.80
N LEU A 145 -0.83 -5.54 2.27
CA LEU A 145 -0.96 -4.23 2.89
C LEU A 145 -0.22 -3.21 2.03
N TYR A 146 -0.89 -2.09 1.74
CA TYR A 146 -0.37 -0.99 0.95
C TYR A 146 -0.49 0.32 1.74
N VAL A 147 0.65 0.98 1.97
CA VAL A 147 0.69 2.30 2.60
C VAL A 147 1.39 3.26 1.66
N SER A 148 0.78 4.42 1.40
CA SER A 148 1.39 5.48 0.61
C SER A 148 1.12 6.85 1.23
N VAL A 149 2.16 7.70 1.26
CA VAL A 149 2.08 9.09 1.71
C VAL A 149 2.75 10.01 0.67
N PRO A 150 2.03 11.04 0.17
CA PRO A 150 2.60 12.03 -0.74
C PRO A 150 3.63 12.91 -0.05
N ASN A 151 4.59 13.45 -0.82
CA ASN A 151 5.65 14.32 -0.27
C ASN A 151 5.14 15.69 0.23
N THR A 152 3.92 16.09 -0.13
CA THR A 152 3.22 17.24 0.48
C THR A 152 2.90 17.03 1.96
N HIS A 153 2.91 15.77 2.42
CA HIS A 153 2.66 15.35 3.79
C HIS A 153 3.83 14.51 4.34
N ALA A 154 5.07 14.86 3.97
CA ALA A 154 6.27 14.11 4.33
C ALA A 154 6.50 13.98 5.84
N GLU A 155 5.90 14.84 6.67
CA GLU A 155 5.86 14.71 8.12
C GLU A 155 5.17 13.41 8.59
N LEU A 156 4.33 12.81 7.74
CA LEU A 156 3.66 11.54 7.99
C LEU A 156 4.44 10.32 7.51
N TYR A 157 5.64 10.46 6.93
CA TYR A 157 6.44 9.29 6.50
C TYR A 157 6.73 8.28 7.61
N GLY A 158 6.81 8.72 8.87
CA GLY A 158 6.93 7.81 10.02
C GLY A 158 5.73 6.90 10.24
N VAL A 159 4.58 7.16 9.61
CA VAL A 159 3.41 6.27 9.60
C VAL A 159 3.72 4.98 8.87
N VAL A 160 4.48 5.02 7.77
CA VAL A 160 4.84 3.83 6.98
C VAL A 160 5.58 2.82 7.87
N ASP A 161 6.65 3.26 8.53
CA ASP A 161 7.41 2.42 9.45
C ASP A 161 6.57 1.91 10.62
N ARG A 162 5.74 2.79 11.21
CA ARG A 162 4.86 2.44 12.33
C ARG A 162 3.88 1.35 11.96
N VAL A 163 3.23 1.47 10.80
CA VAL A 163 2.25 0.51 10.31
C VAL A 163 2.93 -0.82 10.05
N LEU A 164 4.00 -0.85 9.26
CA LEU A 164 4.74 -2.07 8.91
C LEU A 164 5.24 -2.82 10.16
N ALA A 165 5.69 -2.10 11.18
CA ALA A 165 6.17 -2.70 12.44
C ALA A 165 5.07 -3.21 13.37
N SER A 166 3.80 -2.86 13.11
CA SER A 166 2.67 -3.14 14.01
C SER A 166 1.64 -4.10 13.41
N VAL A 167 1.89 -4.64 12.21
CA VAL A 167 1.02 -5.63 11.59
C VAL A 167 1.04 -6.92 12.41
N GLU A 168 -0.13 -7.50 12.60
CA GLU A 168 -0.32 -8.79 13.29
C GLU A 168 -1.10 -9.73 12.37
N VAL A 169 -0.77 -11.02 12.38
CA VAL A 169 -1.54 -12.06 11.68
C VAL A 169 -2.66 -12.57 12.61
N LEU A 170 -3.87 -12.76 12.06
CA LEU A 170 -5.06 -13.21 12.81
C LEU A 170 -5.12 -14.73 13.00
#